data_AF-A0A4Y7ZML3-F1
#
_entry.id   AF-A0A4Y7ZML3-F1
#
_cell.length_a   1.000
_cell.length_b   1.000
_cell.length_c   1.000
_cell.angle_alpha   90.00
_cell.angle_beta   90.00
_cell.angle_gamma   90.00
#
_symmetry.space_group_name_H-M   'P 1'
#
loop_
_entity.id
_entity.type
_entity.pdbx_description
1 polymer ?
#
loop_
_entity_poly.entity_id
_entity_poly.type
_entity_poly.pdbx_seq_one_letter_code
_entity_poly.pdbx_strand_id
1 'polypeptide(L)'
;MPITALLISALTKRADLINPLINPSADIAKTDCFRVFHGTVEGVNGLNIDRYGDAWLIQTFHETLSETELNSISDVLVDLFDLPIVYNDRSNKNSRIINQLELTAETYSQSEQVISENGILFTSKLRHEGQDPLLFLDMRVGREFVKANSHKKSVLNLFSYTCGIGTAAAVGGAKRVVNVDFSSFALAAGRKNAELNGVESVCQFIQSDAFPALRQLAGLKVASRGNKKLPSYPKMSASQFDLVFLDPPRFAKSAFGTVDLVNDYQSLFKPALLTTKSGGMIVCCNNVAKVDKEAWFNSLVRCVEKQGRSVSAVEWLDCHQDFPSFDDNHPLKIVVLTIA
;
A
#
# COMPACT_ATOMS: atom_id res chain seq x y z
N MET A 1 27.75 -13.86 -8.41
CA MET A 1 28.26 -12.55 -7.95
C MET A 1 28.02 -12.48 -6.45
N PRO A 2 28.97 -12.02 -5.62
CA PRO A 2 28.74 -11.87 -4.18
C PRO A 2 27.53 -10.98 -3.89
N ILE A 3 26.78 -11.27 -2.82
CA ILE A 3 25.57 -10.52 -2.45
C ILE A 3 25.88 -9.02 -2.28
N THR A 4 27.04 -8.69 -1.71
CA THR A 4 27.48 -7.30 -1.52
C THR A 4 27.66 -6.55 -2.84
N ALA A 5 28.19 -7.20 -3.88
CA ALA A 5 28.34 -6.58 -5.19
C ALA A 5 26.97 -6.34 -5.88
N LEU A 6 26.01 -7.26 -5.69
CA LEU A 6 24.63 -7.06 -6.15
C LEU A 6 23.96 -5.90 -5.40
N LEU A 7 24.13 -5.83 -4.09
CA LEU A 7 23.60 -4.76 -3.24
C LEU A 7 24.17 -3.39 -3.62
N ILE A 8 25.49 -3.26 -3.81
CA ILE A 8 26.13 -2.01 -4.24
C ILE A 8 25.59 -1.55 -5.60
N SER A 9 25.39 -2.49 -6.54
CA SER A 9 24.78 -2.19 -7.83
C SER A 9 23.34 -1.69 -7.68
N ALA A 10 22.54 -2.33 -6.82
CA ALA A 10 21.17 -1.89 -6.55
C ALA A 10 21.13 -0.50 -5.89
N LEU A 11 21.98 -0.25 -4.88
CA LEU A 11 22.15 1.05 -4.22
C LEU A 11 22.48 2.16 -5.21
N THR A 12 23.38 1.90 -6.16
CA THR A 12 23.73 2.86 -7.22
C THR A 12 22.51 3.27 -8.05
N LYS A 13 21.63 2.31 -8.36
CA LYS A 13 20.37 2.60 -9.07
C LYS A 13 19.35 3.39 -8.24
N ARG A 14 19.52 3.51 -6.91
CA ARG A 14 18.65 4.28 -6.00
C ARG A 14 19.31 5.59 -5.56
N ALA A 15 20.35 6.04 -6.26
CA ALA A 15 21.05 7.29 -5.96
C ALA A 15 20.10 8.49 -5.82
N ASP A 16 19.02 8.56 -6.61
CA ASP A 16 18.05 9.66 -6.54
C ASP A 16 17.24 9.69 -5.23
N LEU A 17 17.11 8.56 -4.53
CA LEU A 17 16.48 8.47 -3.21
C LEU A 17 17.51 8.60 -2.08
N ILE A 18 18.75 8.16 -2.31
CA ILE A 18 19.82 8.14 -1.32
C ILE A 18 20.52 9.51 -1.20
N ASN A 19 20.88 10.12 -2.33
CA ASN A 19 21.67 11.36 -2.35
C ASN A 19 20.97 12.53 -1.63
N PRO A 20 19.64 12.72 -1.74
CA PRO A 20 18.95 13.76 -0.96
C PRO A 20 18.98 13.54 0.55
N LEU A 21 19.19 12.31 1.02
CA LEU A 21 19.36 12.03 2.45
C LEU A 21 20.77 12.34 2.96
N ILE A 22 21.78 12.19 2.10
CA ILE A 22 23.18 12.56 2.41
C ILE A 22 23.35 14.08 2.36
N ASN A 23 22.77 14.71 1.33
CA ASN A 23 22.86 16.15 1.07
C ASN A 23 21.45 16.75 1.03
N PRO A 24 20.82 16.98 2.19
CA PRO A 24 19.45 17.48 2.24
C PRO A 24 19.36 18.90 1.65
N SER A 25 18.35 19.10 0.80
CA SER A 25 17.95 20.40 0.28
C SER A 25 16.56 20.76 0.79
N ALA A 26 16.34 22.04 1.13
CA ALA A 26 15.03 22.54 1.53
C ALA A 26 14.00 22.47 0.39
N ASP A 27 14.46 22.42 -0.87
CA ASP A 27 13.58 22.40 -2.06
C ASP A 27 13.09 21.00 -2.41
N ILE A 28 13.65 19.95 -1.80
CA ILE A 28 13.31 18.55 -2.09
C ILE A 28 12.55 17.98 -0.89
N ALA A 29 11.33 17.54 -1.14
CA ALA A 29 10.54 16.87 -0.11
C ALA A 29 11.23 15.57 0.34
N LYS A 30 11.39 15.39 1.65
CA LYS A 30 12.10 14.23 2.23
C LYS A 30 11.37 12.92 1.92
N THR A 31 12.12 11.93 1.44
CA THR A 31 11.71 10.52 1.35
C THR A 31 12.78 9.65 2.00
N ASP A 32 12.50 9.12 3.19
CA ASP A 32 13.41 8.24 3.96
C ASP A 32 12.90 6.80 4.08
N CYS A 33 11.90 6.44 3.27
CA CYS A 33 11.41 5.08 3.17
C CYS A 33 11.29 4.61 1.70
N PHE A 34 12.07 3.59 1.34
CA PHE A 34 12.16 3.06 -0.02
C PHE A 34 12.83 1.70 -0.06
N ARG A 35 12.65 0.98 -1.18
CA ARG A 35 13.34 -0.30 -1.40
C ARG A 35 14.75 -0.09 -1.92
N VAL A 36 15.72 -0.65 -1.20
CA VAL A 36 17.14 -0.62 -1.60
C VAL A 36 17.50 -1.82 -2.46
N PHE A 37 16.94 -2.99 -2.16
CA PHE A 37 17.24 -4.23 -2.87
C PHE A 37 15.97 -5.04 -3.10
N HIS A 38 15.66 -5.31 -4.36
CA HIS A 38 14.53 -6.11 -4.81
C HIS A 38 15.03 -7.45 -5.35
N GLY A 39 15.33 -8.38 -4.45
CA GLY A 39 16.20 -9.53 -4.75
C GLY A 39 15.67 -10.49 -5.82
N THR A 40 14.34 -10.60 -6.00
CA THR A 40 13.77 -11.35 -7.12
C THR A 40 14.27 -10.85 -8.47
N VAL A 41 14.50 -9.56 -8.63
CA VAL A 41 15.02 -8.94 -9.87
C VAL A 41 16.53 -8.73 -9.81
N GLU A 42 17.07 -8.50 -8.61
CA GLU A 42 18.45 -8.06 -8.41
C GLU A 42 19.42 -9.18 -8.00
N GLY A 43 18.97 -10.44 -8.10
CA GLY A 43 19.86 -11.60 -8.17
C GLY A 43 19.92 -12.47 -6.90
N VAL A 44 19.08 -12.20 -5.90
CA VAL A 44 18.93 -13.04 -4.70
C VAL A 44 17.45 -13.22 -4.41
N ASN A 45 16.86 -14.26 -5.00
CA ASN A 45 15.42 -14.48 -4.89
C ASN A 45 15.00 -14.65 -3.42
N GLY A 46 13.92 -13.97 -3.01
CA GLY A 46 13.44 -14.02 -1.64
C GLY A 46 14.14 -13.05 -0.68
N LEU A 47 15.12 -12.25 -1.11
CA LEU A 47 15.73 -11.21 -0.28
C LEU A 47 15.18 -9.83 -0.64
N ASN A 48 14.62 -9.10 0.32
CA ASN A 48 14.30 -7.68 0.17
C ASN A 48 15.02 -6.87 1.25
N ILE A 49 15.54 -5.71 0.86
CA ILE A 49 16.14 -4.74 1.79
C ILE A 49 15.47 -3.40 1.56
N ASP A 50 14.88 -2.85 2.61
CA ASP A 50 14.14 -1.60 2.59
C ASP A 50 14.72 -0.64 3.65
N ARG A 51 14.65 0.67 3.37
CA ARG A 51 14.80 1.71 4.39
C ARG A 51 13.43 2.08 4.95
N TYR A 52 13.33 2.21 6.26
CA TYR A 52 12.16 2.76 6.94
C TYR A 52 12.61 3.80 7.98
N GLY A 53 12.73 5.05 7.54
CA GLY A 53 13.22 6.14 8.38
C GLY A 53 14.69 5.91 8.76
N ASP A 54 14.93 5.81 10.06
CA ASP A 54 16.27 5.63 10.64
C ASP A 54 16.57 4.16 10.94
N ALA A 55 16.12 3.25 10.07
CA ALA A 55 16.47 1.84 10.15
C ALA A 55 16.48 1.15 8.78
N TRP A 56 17.28 0.09 8.73
CA TRP A 56 17.30 -0.87 7.64
C TRP A 56 16.46 -2.09 8.01
N LEU A 57 15.56 -2.49 7.12
CA LEU A 57 14.78 -3.70 7.24
C LEU A 57 15.28 -4.71 6.20
N ILE A 58 15.83 -5.82 6.68
CA ILE A 58 16.22 -6.97 5.84
C ILE A 58 15.13 -8.03 6.01
N GLN A 59 14.54 -8.50 4.91
CA GLN A 59 13.55 -9.58 4.93
C GLN A 59 13.95 -10.70 4.00
N THR A 60 13.88 -11.93 4.50
CA THR A 60 14.01 -13.14 3.69
C THR A 60 12.70 -13.89 3.55
N PHE A 61 12.49 -14.48 2.39
CA PHE A 61 11.37 -15.36 2.05
C PHE A 61 11.95 -16.62 1.41
N HIS A 62 11.39 -17.78 1.73
CA HIS A 62 11.83 -19.12 1.29
C HIS A 62 13.21 -19.59 1.80
N GLU A 63 14.22 -18.72 1.84
CA GLU A 63 15.59 -19.06 2.21
C GLU A 63 16.13 -18.11 3.29
N THR A 64 16.75 -18.64 4.34
CA THR A 64 17.37 -17.86 5.43
C THR A 64 18.78 -17.41 5.03
N LEU A 65 19.20 -16.21 5.43
CA LEU A 65 20.59 -15.77 5.28
C LEU A 65 21.50 -16.46 6.31
N SER A 66 22.70 -16.85 5.89
CA SER A 66 23.75 -17.19 6.85
C SER A 66 24.23 -15.95 7.62
N GLU A 67 24.81 -16.17 8.79
CA GLU A 67 25.37 -15.09 9.62
C GLU A 67 26.42 -14.27 8.86
N THR A 68 27.29 -14.92 8.07
CA THR A 68 28.29 -14.25 7.24
C THR A 68 27.65 -13.35 6.17
N GLU A 69 26.58 -13.81 5.53
CA GLU A 69 25.87 -13.01 4.51
C GLU A 69 25.16 -11.82 5.16
N LEU A 70 24.48 -12.04 6.29
CA LEU A 70 23.83 -10.98 7.04
C LEU A 70 24.81 -9.91 7.50
N ASN A 71 25.97 -10.30 8.04
CA ASN A 71 27.01 -9.37 8.46
C ASN A 71 27.57 -8.58 7.26
N SER A 72 27.86 -9.27 6.15
CA SER A 72 28.37 -8.62 4.93
C SER A 72 27.38 -7.62 4.33
N ILE A 73 26.07 -7.92 4.35
CA ILE A 73 25.03 -6.97 3.95
C ILE A 73 24.98 -5.79 4.93
N SER A 74 25.03 -6.08 6.22
CA SER A 74 24.93 -5.07 7.28
C SER A 74 26.07 -4.07 7.22
N ASP A 75 27.32 -4.53 7.01
CA ASP A 75 28.49 -3.66 6.87
C ASP A 75 28.30 -2.63 5.74
N VAL A 76 27.84 -3.08 4.55
CA VAL A 76 27.57 -2.19 3.41
C VAL A 76 26.50 -1.15 3.73
N LEU A 77 25.44 -1.54 4.46
CA LEU A 77 24.34 -0.65 4.80
C LEU A 77 24.73 0.37 5.90
N VAL A 78 25.51 -0.06 6.89
CA VAL A 78 26.02 0.77 7.98
C VAL A 78 27.06 1.78 7.48
N ASP A 79 27.94 1.35 6.56
CA ASP A 79 28.90 2.25 5.91
C ASP A 79 28.21 3.37 5.11
N LEU A 80 27.02 3.08 4.57
CA LEU A 80 26.21 4.08 3.87
C LEU A 80 25.47 5.01 4.84
N PHE A 81 24.79 4.43 5.83
CA PHE A 81 24.17 5.14 6.94
C PHE A 81 24.23 4.27 8.21
N ASP A 82 24.83 4.81 9.27
CA ASP A 82 24.95 4.16 10.58
C ASP A 82 23.58 4.09 11.28
N LEU A 83 22.80 3.08 10.88
CA LEU A 83 21.42 2.85 11.33
C LEU A 83 21.26 1.41 11.82
N PRO A 84 20.35 1.18 12.78
CA PRO A 84 20.02 -0.16 13.24
C PRO A 84 19.53 -1.06 12.09
N ILE A 85 20.04 -2.30 12.10
CA ILE A 85 19.62 -3.38 11.22
C ILE A 85 18.52 -4.19 11.92
N VAL A 86 17.38 -4.33 11.27
CA VAL A 86 16.30 -5.23 11.69
C VAL A 86 16.19 -6.35 10.66
N TYR A 87 16.67 -7.54 11.02
CA TYR A 87 16.51 -8.73 10.18
C TYR A 87 15.24 -9.51 10.56
N ASN A 88 14.32 -9.65 9.61
CA ASN A 88 13.10 -10.43 9.73
C ASN A 88 13.17 -11.65 8.82
N ASP A 89 13.56 -12.78 9.38
CA ASP A 89 13.54 -14.05 8.67
C ASP A 89 12.11 -14.58 8.55
N ARG A 90 11.57 -14.59 7.34
CA ARG A 90 10.23 -15.06 7.00
C ARG A 90 10.29 -16.25 6.03
N SER A 91 11.38 -17.01 6.06
CA SER A 91 11.64 -18.14 5.14
C SER A 91 10.62 -19.28 5.27
N ASN A 92 10.04 -19.47 6.46
CA ASN A 92 9.08 -20.53 6.74
C ASN A 92 7.67 -20.32 6.14
N LYS A 93 6.84 -21.38 6.20
CA LYS A 93 5.44 -21.34 5.75
C LYS A 93 4.66 -20.20 6.41
N ASN A 94 3.78 -19.55 5.64
CA ASN A 94 2.99 -18.37 6.03
C ASN A 94 3.80 -17.09 6.32
N SER A 95 5.12 -17.11 6.05
CA SER A 95 6.00 -15.92 6.12
C SER A 95 5.92 -15.19 7.46
N ARG A 96 5.85 -15.94 8.56
CA ARG A 96 5.98 -15.40 9.92
C ARG A 96 7.46 -15.25 10.27
N ILE A 97 7.76 -14.25 11.11
CA ILE A 97 9.12 -14.00 11.60
C ILE A 97 9.52 -15.14 12.53
N ILE A 98 10.69 -15.75 12.30
CA ILE A 98 11.17 -16.90 13.09
C ILE A 98 12.43 -16.64 13.90
N ASN A 99 13.17 -15.58 13.58
CA ASN A 99 14.41 -15.25 14.26
C ASN A 99 14.19 -14.27 15.44
N GLN A 100 15.06 -14.38 16.43
CA GLN A 100 15.22 -13.38 17.48
C GLN A 100 16.16 -12.27 17.03
N LEU A 101 16.08 -11.13 17.70
CA LEU A 101 17.01 -10.01 17.54
C LEU A 101 17.71 -9.77 18.87
N GLU A 102 18.87 -9.12 18.80
CA GLU A 102 19.50 -8.52 19.96
C GLU A 102 18.59 -7.47 20.60
N LEU A 103 18.68 -7.30 21.92
CA LEU A 103 17.73 -6.51 22.71
C LEU A 103 17.50 -5.09 22.18
N THR A 104 18.56 -4.41 21.74
CA THR A 104 18.48 -3.05 21.18
C THR A 104 17.69 -3.02 19.87
N ALA A 105 18.00 -3.94 18.95
CA ALA A 105 17.30 -4.06 17.67
C ALA A 105 15.85 -4.54 17.86
N GLU A 106 15.60 -5.44 18.83
CA GLU A 106 14.26 -5.86 19.20
C GLU A 106 13.42 -4.68 19.71
N THR A 107 13.96 -3.92 20.66
CA THR A 107 13.30 -2.74 21.25
C THR A 107 12.97 -1.72 20.17
N TYR A 108 13.93 -1.39 19.30
CA TYR A 108 13.70 -0.48 18.18
C TYR A 108 12.61 -1.03 17.24
N SER A 109 12.71 -2.29 16.82
CA SER A 109 11.78 -2.90 15.87
C SER A 109 10.32 -2.90 16.35
N GLN A 110 10.10 -2.99 17.67
CA GLN A 110 8.79 -2.97 18.31
C GLN A 110 8.32 -1.57 18.71
N SER A 111 9.17 -0.56 18.58
CA SER A 111 8.76 0.83 18.79
C SER A 111 8.07 1.40 17.56
N GLU A 112 7.22 2.38 17.77
CA GLU A 112 6.63 3.13 16.66
C GLU A 112 7.61 4.21 16.21
N GLN A 113 7.82 4.28 14.90
CA GLN A 113 8.72 5.22 14.22
C GLN A 113 7.90 6.15 13.33
N VAL A 114 8.41 7.36 13.10
CA VAL A 114 7.85 8.27 12.11
C VAL A 114 8.78 8.34 10.92
N ILE A 115 8.25 8.07 9.73
CA ILE A 115 8.95 8.09 8.44
C ILE A 115 8.34 9.17 7.55
N SER A 116 9.08 9.61 6.54
CA SER A 116 8.65 10.60 5.56
C SER A 116 8.69 10.02 4.15
N GLU A 117 7.60 10.19 3.40
CA GLU A 117 7.55 9.92 1.95
C GLU A 117 6.99 11.14 1.23
N ASN A 118 7.80 11.75 0.36
CA ASN A 118 7.44 12.95 -0.39
C ASN A 118 6.90 14.07 0.52
N GLY A 119 7.53 14.22 1.68
CA GLY A 119 7.17 15.18 2.73
C GLY A 119 5.90 14.86 3.51
N ILE A 120 5.27 13.70 3.28
CA ILE A 120 4.12 13.23 4.08
C ILE A 120 4.66 12.30 5.18
N LEU A 121 4.22 12.53 6.42
CA LEU A 121 4.63 11.75 7.57
C LEU A 121 3.74 10.50 7.75
N PHE A 122 4.35 9.36 8.04
CA PHE A 122 3.65 8.11 8.33
C PHE A 122 4.27 7.41 9.55
N THR A 123 3.47 6.64 10.28
CA THR A 123 3.94 5.73 11.32
C THR A 123 4.43 4.43 10.70
N SER A 124 5.55 3.90 11.19
CA SER A 124 6.05 2.56 10.90
C SER A 124 6.33 1.79 12.18
N LYS A 125 6.26 0.47 12.12
CA LYS A 125 6.68 -0.43 13.19
C LYS A 125 7.16 -1.73 12.56
N LEU A 126 8.45 -2.03 12.68
CA LEU A 126 9.10 -3.10 11.92
C LEU A 126 8.77 -4.51 12.41
N ARG A 127 8.39 -4.64 13.69
CA ARG A 127 7.86 -5.87 14.30
C ARG A 127 6.62 -5.55 15.14
N HIS A 128 5.51 -6.19 14.78
CA HIS A 128 4.25 -6.15 15.52
C HIS A 128 3.46 -7.45 15.24
N GLU A 129 2.23 -7.57 15.74
CA GLU A 129 1.41 -8.78 15.53
C GLU A 129 1.06 -9.08 14.05
N GLY A 130 1.16 -8.05 13.20
CA GLY A 130 1.04 -8.15 11.75
C GLY A 130 2.34 -8.65 11.10
N GLN A 131 2.44 -8.48 9.78
CA GLN A 131 3.60 -8.96 9.02
C GLN A 131 4.41 -7.84 8.34
N ASP A 132 3.74 -6.76 7.96
CA ASP A 132 4.32 -5.70 7.13
C ASP A 132 4.39 -4.39 7.93
N PRO A 133 5.42 -3.55 7.69
CA PRO A 133 5.86 -2.46 8.57
C PRO A 133 4.97 -1.19 8.54
N LEU A 134 3.65 -1.35 8.43
CA LEU A 134 2.62 -0.31 8.46
C LEU A 134 2.54 0.63 7.24
N LEU A 135 3.48 0.57 6.29
CA LEU A 135 3.38 1.28 5.01
C LEU A 135 3.90 0.38 3.88
N PHE A 136 3.10 0.22 2.81
CA PHE A 136 3.53 -0.47 1.60
C PHE A 136 4.22 0.52 0.66
N LEU A 137 5.52 0.35 0.44
CA LEU A 137 6.36 1.31 -0.31
C LEU A 137 6.13 1.27 -1.82
N ASP A 138 5.72 0.13 -2.37
CA ASP A 138 5.30 -0.01 -3.78
C ASP A 138 4.10 0.87 -4.14
N MET A 139 3.28 1.23 -3.15
CA MET A 139 2.12 2.13 -3.30
C MET A 139 2.47 3.63 -3.30
N ARG A 140 3.76 4.00 -3.35
CA ARG A 140 4.21 5.41 -3.41
C ARG A 140 3.58 6.16 -4.59
N VAL A 141 3.59 5.56 -5.79
CA VAL A 141 3.01 6.16 -7.00
C VAL A 141 1.49 6.41 -6.83
N GLY A 142 0.78 5.51 -6.15
CA GLY A 142 -0.63 5.68 -5.83
C GLY A 142 -0.87 6.87 -4.89
N ARG A 143 -0.01 7.03 -3.87
CA ARG A 143 -0.04 8.16 -2.92
C ARG A 143 0.26 9.49 -3.60
N GLU A 144 1.25 9.53 -4.50
CA GLU A 144 1.57 10.70 -5.33
C GLU A 144 0.40 11.11 -6.21
N PHE A 145 -0.19 10.15 -6.94
CA PHE A 145 -1.34 10.40 -7.80
C PHE A 145 -2.51 11.00 -7.03
N VAL A 146 -2.90 10.42 -5.89
CA VAL A 146 -4.03 10.95 -5.12
C VAL A 146 -3.71 12.31 -4.50
N LYS A 147 -2.48 12.56 -4.04
CA LYS A 147 -2.06 13.88 -3.52
C LYS A 147 -2.25 14.95 -4.60
N ALA A 148 -1.77 14.70 -5.82
CA ALA A 148 -1.89 15.63 -6.94
C ALA A 148 -3.34 15.87 -7.39
N ASN A 149 -4.22 14.87 -7.21
CA ASN A 149 -5.56 14.88 -7.78
C ASN A 149 -6.69 15.17 -6.81
N SER A 150 -6.42 15.48 -5.53
CA SER A 150 -7.44 15.55 -4.47
C SER A 150 -7.89 16.96 -4.07
N HIS A 151 -7.26 18.02 -4.56
CA HIS A 151 -7.60 19.39 -4.14
C HIS A 151 -9.10 19.72 -4.28
N LYS A 152 -9.75 20.11 -3.18
CA LYS A 152 -11.20 20.41 -3.04
C LYS A 152 -12.14 19.26 -3.42
N LYS A 153 -11.63 18.04 -3.56
CA LYS A 153 -12.38 16.82 -3.90
C LYS A 153 -12.73 15.99 -2.67
N SER A 154 -13.77 15.20 -2.82
CA SER A 154 -14.15 14.15 -1.88
C SER A 154 -13.52 12.82 -2.31
N VAL A 155 -12.89 12.13 -1.36
CA VAL A 155 -12.11 10.91 -1.62
C VAL A 155 -12.66 9.75 -0.78
N LEU A 156 -12.82 8.59 -1.40
CA LEU A 156 -13.13 7.33 -0.73
C LEU A 156 -11.94 6.38 -0.89
N ASN A 157 -11.36 5.94 0.22
CA ASN A 157 -10.26 5.00 0.28
C ASN A 157 -10.75 3.68 0.89
N LEU A 158 -10.81 2.63 0.07
CA LEU A 158 -11.34 1.31 0.43
C LEU A 158 -10.21 0.33 0.65
N PHE A 159 -10.34 -0.52 1.67
CA PHE A 159 -9.24 -1.36 2.15
C PHE A 159 -8.07 -0.48 2.59
N SER A 160 -8.41 0.56 3.36
CA SER A 160 -7.52 1.70 3.58
C SER A 160 -6.24 1.34 4.34
N TYR A 161 -6.20 0.20 5.02
CA TYR A 161 -5.12 -0.21 5.91
C TYR A 161 -4.77 0.94 6.89
N THR A 162 -3.51 1.36 6.93
CA THR A 162 -3.02 2.50 7.73
C THR A 162 -3.32 3.86 7.10
N CYS A 163 -4.29 3.91 6.20
CA CYS A 163 -4.83 5.10 5.56
C CYS A 163 -3.78 5.94 4.81
N GLY A 164 -2.72 5.33 4.28
CA GLY A 164 -1.65 6.04 3.57
C GLY A 164 -2.16 6.85 2.38
N ILE A 165 -3.00 6.23 1.54
CA ILE A 165 -3.70 6.88 0.42
C ILE A 165 -4.61 8.02 0.92
N GLY A 166 -5.39 7.77 1.98
CA GLY A 166 -6.28 8.77 2.54
C GLY A 166 -5.54 9.99 3.11
N THR A 167 -4.43 9.76 3.79
CA THR A 167 -3.55 10.82 4.32
C THR A 167 -2.95 11.62 3.18
N ALA A 168 -2.43 10.96 2.13
CA ALA A 168 -1.90 11.65 0.95
C ALA A 168 -2.96 12.49 0.23
N ALA A 169 -4.19 11.98 0.10
CA ALA A 169 -5.31 12.74 -0.44
C ALA A 169 -5.66 13.97 0.40
N ALA A 170 -5.66 13.83 1.73
CA ALA A 170 -5.95 14.92 2.66
C ALA A 170 -4.86 16.01 2.61
N VAL A 171 -3.58 15.63 2.61
CA VAL A 171 -2.45 16.55 2.40
C VAL A 171 -2.52 17.21 1.02
N GLY A 172 -3.03 16.49 0.01
CA GLY A 172 -3.33 17.02 -1.33
C GLY A 172 -4.50 18.03 -1.39
N GLY A 173 -5.09 18.39 -0.24
CA GLY A 173 -6.15 19.38 -0.14
C GLY A 173 -7.56 18.82 -0.37
N ALA A 174 -7.78 17.52 -0.16
CA ALA A 174 -9.14 16.97 -0.14
C ALA A 174 -10.03 17.69 0.88
N LYS A 175 -11.28 17.99 0.51
CA LYS A 175 -12.26 18.57 1.44
C LYS A 175 -12.89 17.54 2.37
N ARG A 176 -12.78 16.26 2.01
CA ARG A 176 -13.34 15.12 2.75
C ARG A 176 -12.67 13.84 2.28
N VAL A 177 -12.13 13.06 3.20
CA VAL A 177 -11.57 11.73 2.96
C VAL A 177 -12.31 10.72 3.82
N VAL A 178 -12.78 9.63 3.23
CA VAL A 178 -13.41 8.52 3.94
C VAL A 178 -12.54 7.28 3.78
N ASN A 179 -11.95 6.84 4.89
CA ASN A 179 -11.15 5.62 4.97
C ASN A 179 -12.00 4.48 5.53
N VAL A 180 -12.02 3.35 4.83
CA VAL A 180 -12.76 2.15 5.24
C VAL A 180 -11.81 0.96 5.33
N ASP A 181 -11.69 0.38 6.52
CA ASP A 181 -10.96 -0.85 6.76
C ASP A 181 -11.64 -1.71 7.82
N PHE A 182 -11.35 -3.02 7.82
CA PHE A 182 -11.84 -3.92 8.85
C PHE A 182 -11.01 -3.85 10.15
N SER A 183 -9.72 -3.55 10.03
CA SER A 183 -8.75 -3.55 11.12
C SER A 183 -8.80 -2.24 11.91
N SER A 184 -9.30 -2.30 13.15
CA SER A 184 -9.22 -1.18 14.08
C SER A 184 -7.78 -0.76 14.37
N PHE A 185 -6.85 -1.71 14.42
CA PHE A 185 -5.42 -1.44 14.58
C PHE A 185 -4.86 -0.61 13.43
N ALA A 186 -5.20 -0.97 12.19
CA ALA A 186 -4.74 -0.21 11.01
C ALA A 186 -5.37 1.19 10.96
N LEU A 187 -6.67 1.31 11.27
CA LEU A 187 -7.34 2.61 11.35
C LEU A 187 -6.79 3.50 12.47
N ALA A 188 -6.33 2.94 13.59
CA ALA A 188 -5.67 3.70 14.66
C ALA A 188 -4.34 4.29 14.17
N ALA A 189 -3.51 3.51 13.48
CA ALA A 189 -2.30 4.02 12.83
C ALA A 189 -2.65 5.08 11.77
N GLY A 190 -3.70 4.86 10.99
CA GLY A 190 -4.17 5.83 9.99
C GLY A 190 -4.67 7.15 10.58
N ARG A 191 -5.28 7.13 11.77
CA ARG A 191 -5.63 8.35 12.49
C ARG A 191 -4.38 9.14 12.89
N LYS A 192 -3.38 8.45 13.44
CA LYS A 192 -2.10 9.05 13.80
C LYS A 192 -1.37 9.63 12.58
N ASN A 193 -1.42 8.95 11.44
CA ASN A 193 -0.89 9.48 10.18
C ASN A 193 -1.57 10.80 9.79
N ALA A 194 -2.90 10.90 9.91
CA ALA A 194 -3.60 12.15 9.61
C ALA A 194 -3.25 13.27 10.61
N GLU A 195 -3.13 12.95 11.91
CA GLU A 195 -2.73 13.89 12.96
C GLU A 195 -1.30 14.41 12.77
N LEU A 196 -0.34 13.53 12.42
CA LEU A 196 1.04 13.90 12.12
C LEU A 196 1.15 14.93 10.99
N ASN A 197 0.18 14.96 10.08
CA ASN A 197 0.14 15.88 8.96
C ASN A 197 -0.87 17.03 9.15
N GLY A 198 -1.57 17.11 10.30
CA GLY A 198 -2.55 18.15 10.60
C GLY A 198 -3.79 18.15 9.70
N VAL A 199 -4.20 16.96 9.21
CA VAL A 199 -5.31 16.79 8.26
C VAL A 199 -6.42 15.86 8.78
N GLU A 200 -6.40 15.55 10.07
CA GLU A 200 -7.39 14.68 10.71
C GLU A 200 -8.81 15.24 10.63
N SER A 201 -8.98 16.56 10.58
CA SER A 201 -10.30 17.21 10.55
C SER A 201 -11.13 16.89 9.30
N VAL A 202 -10.48 16.56 8.17
CA VAL A 202 -11.16 16.16 6.93
C VAL A 202 -11.25 14.65 6.75
N CYS A 203 -10.68 13.86 7.67
CA CYS A 203 -10.59 12.41 7.57
C CYS A 203 -11.64 11.70 8.43
N GLN A 204 -12.39 10.79 7.81
CA GLN A 204 -13.30 9.86 8.48
C GLN A 204 -12.69 8.46 8.47
N PHE A 205 -12.75 7.76 9.60
CA PHE A 205 -12.21 6.42 9.77
C PHE A 205 -13.34 5.48 10.14
N ILE A 206 -13.67 4.56 9.23
CA ILE A 206 -14.83 3.69 9.35
C ILE A 206 -14.35 2.25 9.47
N GLN A 207 -14.50 1.69 10.67
CA GLN A 207 -14.28 0.27 10.89
C GLN A 207 -15.45 -0.53 10.32
N SER A 208 -15.27 -1.14 9.16
CA SER A 208 -16.29 -1.97 8.52
C SER A 208 -15.65 -2.97 7.58
N ASP A 209 -16.30 -4.12 7.43
CA ASP A 209 -16.08 -4.95 6.26
C ASP A 209 -16.35 -4.13 4.99
N ALA A 210 -15.51 -4.33 3.97
CA ALA A 210 -15.59 -3.55 2.74
C ALA A 210 -16.90 -3.80 1.99
N PHE A 211 -17.47 -5.00 2.03
CA PHE A 211 -18.68 -5.34 1.28
C PHE A 211 -19.94 -4.58 1.77
N PRO A 212 -20.33 -4.60 3.06
CA PRO A 212 -21.45 -3.81 3.54
C PRO A 212 -21.18 -2.30 3.45
N ALA A 213 -19.94 -1.84 3.64
CA ALA A 213 -19.61 -0.42 3.47
C ALA A 213 -19.83 0.03 2.02
N LEU A 214 -19.20 -0.66 1.06
CA LEU A 214 -19.32 -0.39 -0.37
C LEU A 214 -20.76 -0.40 -0.86
N ARG A 215 -21.54 -1.42 -0.46
CA ARG A 215 -22.94 -1.52 -0.89
C ARG A 215 -23.77 -0.37 -0.34
N GLN A 216 -23.62 -0.01 0.94
CA GLN A 216 -24.34 1.13 1.52
C GLN A 216 -23.99 2.45 0.82
N LEU A 217 -22.70 2.72 0.64
CA LEU A 217 -22.22 3.93 -0.05
C LEU A 217 -22.72 3.98 -1.50
N ALA A 218 -22.79 2.83 -2.17
CA ALA A 218 -23.33 2.69 -3.53
C ALA A 218 -24.87 2.74 -3.60
N GLY A 219 -25.58 2.91 -2.48
CA GLY A 219 -27.05 2.86 -2.44
C GLY A 219 -27.66 1.48 -2.69
N LEU A 220 -26.84 0.42 -2.61
CA LEU A 220 -27.25 -0.96 -2.80
C LEU A 220 -27.68 -1.60 -1.47
N LYS A 221 -28.72 -2.43 -1.51
CA LYS A 221 -29.14 -3.21 -0.34
C LYS A 221 -28.03 -4.16 0.11
N VAL A 222 -27.71 -4.17 1.40
CA VAL A 222 -26.84 -5.20 2.00
C VAL A 222 -27.67 -6.46 2.22
N ALA A 223 -27.46 -7.47 1.38
CA ALA A 223 -28.17 -8.74 1.46
C ALA A 223 -27.28 -9.83 2.05
N SER A 224 -27.84 -10.70 2.89
CA SER A 224 -27.18 -11.92 3.33
C SER A 224 -27.22 -12.98 2.22
N ARG A 225 -26.17 -13.80 2.12
CA ARG A 225 -26.21 -15.03 1.34
C ARG A 225 -26.83 -16.14 2.21
N GLY A 226 -28.06 -16.54 1.88
CA GLY A 226 -28.84 -17.55 2.63
C GLY A 226 -29.41 -17.02 3.95
N ASN A 227 -29.83 -17.95 4.83
CA ASN A 227 -30.46 -17.62 6.13
C ASN A 227 -29.46 -17.20 7.24
N LYS A 228 -28.23 -16.79 6.90
CA LYS A 228 -27.23 -16.38 7.89
C LYS A 228 -27.49 -14.96 8.37
N LYS A 229 -27.46 -14.74 9.68
CA LYS A 229 -27.52 -13.40 10.28
C LYS A 229 -26.26 -12.62 9.90
N LEU A 230 -26.44 -11.39 9.43
CA LEU A 230 -25.32 -10.51 9.13
C LEU A 230 -24.60 -10.08 10.42
N PRO A 231 -23.27 -9.95 10.42
CA PRO A 231 -22.57 -9.29 11.51
C PRO A 231 -23.08 -7.85 11.66
N SER A 232 -22.85 -7.27 12.84
CA SER A 232 -23.06 -5.83 13.02
C SER A 232 -22.11 -5.06 12.10
N TYR A 233 -22.61 -4.00 11.46
CA TYR A 233 -21.82 -3.08 10.66
C TYR A 233 -22.37 -1.65 10.83
N PRO A 234 -21.51 -0.63 10.80
CA PRO A 234 -21.93 0.76 10.90
C PRO A 234 -22.87 1.14 9.74
N LYS A 235 -23.90 1.93 10.05
CA LYS A 235 -24.84 2.45 9.06
C LYS A 235 -24.25 3.64 8.34
N MET A 236 -24.37 3.65 7.02
CA MET A 236 -23.87 4.70 6.15
C MET A 236 -24.95 5.08 5.13
N SER A 237 -25.03 6.37 4.82
CA SER A 237 -25.86 6.86 3.73
C SER A 237 -25.14 6.67 2.40
N ALA A 238 -25.91 6.50 1.33
CA ALA A 238 -25.37 6.52 -0.03
C ALA A 238 -24.62 7.83 -0.29
N SER A 239 -23.46 7.74 -0.94
CA SER A 239 -22.59 8.88 -1.19
C SER A 239 -21.76 8.61 -2.44
N GLN A 240 -21.53 9.66 -3.23
CA GLN A 240 -20.60 9.62 -4.34
C GLN A 240 -19.39 10.53 -4.09
N PHE A 241 -18.26 10.14 -4.65
CA PHE A 241 -16.94 10.74 -4.44
C PHE A 241 -16.33 11.15 -5.76
N ASP A 242 -15.51 12.20 -5.72
CA ASP A 242 -14.79 12.70 -6.89
C ASP A 242 -13.58 11.80 -7.23
N LEU A 243 -13.02 11.13 -6.21
CA LEU A 243 -11.96 10.12 -6.36
C LEU A 243 -12.28 8.91 -5.47
N VAL A 244 -12.23 7.71 -6.05
CA VAL A 244 -12.37 6.43 -5.32
C VAL A 244 -11.07 5.64 -5.49
N PHE A 245 -10.52 5.11 -4.41
CA PHE A 245 -9.33 4.27 -4.42
C PHE A 245 -9.70 2.87 -3.91
N LEU A 246 -9.48 1.85 -4.73
CA LEU A 246 -9.85 0.46 -4.48
C LEU A 246 -8.60 -0.43 -4.55
N ASP A 247 -8.12 -0.86 -3.38
CA ASP A 247 -6.95 -1.73 -3.24
C ASP A 247 -7.24 -2.96 -2.37
N PRO A 248 -8.03 -3.92 -2.87
CA PRO A 248 -8.41 -5.08 -2.08
C PRO A 248 -7.24 -6.07 -1.93
N PRO A 249 -7.12 -6.77 -0.78
CA PRO A 249 -6.14 -7.85 -0.65
C PRO A 249 -6.55 -9.02 -1.54
N ARG A 250 -5.60 -9.84 -2.03
CA ARG A 250 -5.84 -11.02 -2.89
C ARG A 250 -7.08 -11.84 -2.52
N PHE A 251 -7.28 -12.07 -1.22
CA PHE A 251 -8.48 -12.70 -0.70
C PHE A 251 -9.16 -11.76 0.30
N ALA A 252 -10.18 -11.04 -0.16
CA ALA A 252 -11.01 -10.24 0.74
C ALA A 252 -12.05 -11.16 1.40
N LYS A 253 -11.72 -11.66 2.59
CA LYS A 253 -12.64 -12.47 3.40
C LYS A 253 -13.64 -11.55 4.09
N SER A 254 -14.93 -11.84 3.90
CA SER A 254 -16.01 -11.21 4.65
C SER A 254 -16.93 -12.28 5.22
N ALA A 255 -17.80 -11.89 6.16
CA ALA A 255 -18.91 -12.74 6.59
C ALA A 255 -19.90 -13.07 5.45
N PHE A 256 -19.84 -12.35 4.33
CA PHE A 256 -20.63 -12.56 3.12
C PHE A 256 -19.95 -13.53 2.13
N GLY A 257 -18.74 -14.00 2.45
CA GLY A 257 -17.92 -14.88 1.62
C GLY A 257 -16.54 -14.28 1.34
N THR A 258 -15.69 -15.06 0.67
CA THR A 258 -14.38 -14.62 0.21
C THR A 258 -14.51 -14.12 -1.23
N VAL A 259 -13.99 -12.93 -1.50
CA VAL A 259 -13.76 -12.44 -2.86
C VAL A 259 -12.33 -12.82 -3.24
N ASP A 260 -12.18 -13.65 -4.27
CA ASP A 260 -10.90 -13.92 -4.91
C ASP A 260 -10.66 -12.85 -5.98
N LEU A 261 -9.63 -12.02 -5.84
CA LEU A 261 -9.31 -10.95 -6.79
C LEU A 261 -9.13 -11.43 -8.23
N VAL A 262 -8.84 -12.71 -8.43
CA VAL A 262 -8.64 -13.31 -9.75
C VAL A 262 -9.96 -13.46 -10.49
N ASN A 263 -11.02 -13.84 -9.78
CA ASN A 263 -12.28 -14.26 -10.38
C ASN A 263 -13.43 -13.29 -10.07
N ASP A 264 -13.36 -12.59 -8.93
CA ASP A 264 -14.49 -11.88 -8.33
C ASP A 264 -14.23 -10.38 -8.16
N TYR A 265 -13.17 -9.80 -8.76
CA TYR A 265 -12.84 -8.37 -8.64
C TYR A 265 -14.05 -7.46 -8.96
N GLN A 266 -14.85 -7.83 -9.96
CA GLN A 266 -16.06 -7.10 -10.35
C GLN A 266 -17.10 -6.96 -9.22
N SER A 267 -17.11 -7.87 -8.24
CA SER A 267 -18.01 -7.81 -7.09
C SER A 267 -17.71 -6.65 -6.14
N LEU A 268 -16.45 -6.20 -6.10
CA LEU A 268 -15.99 -5.02 -5.38
C LEU A 268 -15.98 -3.79 -6.28
N PHE A 269 -15.54 -3.95 -7.52
CA PHE A 269 -15.44 -2.86 -8.49
C PHE A 269 -16.79 -2.24 -8.83
N LYS A 270 -17.84 -3.04 -9.08
CA LYS A 270 -19.16 -2.47 -9.42
C LYS A 270 -19.70 -1.53 -8.33
N PRO A 271 -19.76 -1.93 -7.04
CA PRO A 271 -20.13 -1.00 -5.98
C PRO A 271 -19.22 0.22 -5.91
N ALA A 272 -17.88 0.04 -6.00
CA ALA A 272 -16.94 1.16 -5.98
C ALA A 272 -17.21 2.17 -7.12
N LEU A 273 -17.42 1.68 -8.35
CA LEU A 273 -17.80 2.48 -9.51
C LEU A 273 -19.10 3.28 -9.28
N LEU A 274 -20.10 2.68 -8.63
CA LEU A 274 -21.36 3.37 -8.32
C LEU A 274 -21.18 4.49 -7.27
N THR A 275 -20.14 4.39 -6.43
CA THR A 275 -19.71 5.48 -5.54
C THR A 275 -18.88 6.55 -6.23
N THR A 276 -18.47 6.38 -7.50
CA THR A 276 -17.73 7.40 -8.25
C THR A 276 -18.71 8.34 -8.95
N LYS A 277 -18.54 9.66 -8.81
CA LYS A 277 -19.35 10.66 -9.54
C LYS A 277 -19.11 10.59 -11.05
N SER A 278 -20.04 11.14 -11.84
CA SER A 278 -19.76 11.47 -13.25
C SER A 278 -18.66 12.55 -13.31
N GLY A 279 -17.69 12.37 -14.20
CA GLY A 279 -16.43 13.12 -14.26
C GLY A 279 -15.44 12.77 -13.14
N GLY A 280 -15.76 11.83 -12.25
CA GLY A 280 -14.88 11.39 -11.16
C GLY A 280 -13.88 10.32 -11.61
N MET A 281 -12.88 10.07 -10.78
CA MET A 281 -11.85 9.05 -11.01
C MET A 281 -12.02 7.85 -10.08
N ILE A 282 -11.73 6.66 -10.58
CA ILE A 282 -11.55 5.46 -9.76
C ILE A 282 -10.17 4.85 -10.03
N VAL A 283 -9.37 4.71 -8.98
CA VAL A 283 -8.07 4.04 -9.00
C VAL A 283 -8.28 2.60 -8.55
N CYS A 284 -7.92 1.64 -9.40
CA CYS A 284 -8.07 0.22 -9.16
C CYS A 284 -6.70 -0.42 -9.02
N CYS A 285 -6.52 -1.27 -8.00
CA CYS A 285 -5.28 -1.99 -7.76
C CYS A 285 -5.51 -3.51 -7.81
N ASN A 286 -4.54 -4.24 -8.35
CA ASN A 286 -4.52 -5.70 -8.29
C ASN A 286 -3.08 -6.19 -8.12
N ASN A 287 -2.79 -6.80 -6.98
CA ASN A 287 -1.46 -7.30 -6.61
C ASN A 287 -1.24 -8.79 -6.95
N VAL A 288 -2.18 -9.42 -7.65
CA VAL A 288 -2.09 -10.85 -7.95
C VAL A 288 -1.27 -11.06 -9.23
N ALA A 289 -0.02 -11.52 -9.08
CA ALA A 289 0.92 -11.71 -10.20
C ALA A 289 0.35 -12.53 -11.38
N LYS A 290 -0.47 -13.55 -11.12
CA LYS A 290 -1.08 -14.41 -12.17
C LYS A 290 -2.24 -13.76 -12.94
N VAL A 291 -2.69 -12.57 -12.54
CA VAL A 291 -3.75 -11.85 -13.26
C VAL A 291 -3.11 -11.19 -14.47
N ASP A 292 -3.66 -11.42 -15.65
CA ASP A 292 -3.23 -10.73 -16.87
C ASP A 292 -3.70 -9.27 -16.86
N LYS A 293 -2.79 -8.34 -17.17
CA LYS A 293 -3.02 -6.89 -17.08
C LYS A 293 -4.14 -6.44 -18.02
N GLU A 294 -4.12 -6.91 -19.28
CA GLU A 294 -5.06 -6.50 -20.31
C GLU A 294 -6.45 -7.13 -20.09
N ALA A 295 -6.50 -8.43 -19.79
CA ALA A 295 -7.75 -9.12 -19.48
C ALA A 295 -8.46 -8.50 -18.26
N TRP A 296 -7.69 -8.16 -17.22
CA TRP A 296 -8.24 -7.48 -16.04
C TRP A 296 -8.79 -6.10 -16.40
N PHE A 297 -8.03 -5.27 -17.12
CA PHE A 297 -8.47 -3.96 -17.58
C PHE A 297 -9.76 -4.04 -18.43
N ASN A 298 -9.80 -4.92 -19.42
CA ASN A 298 -10.98 -5.15 -20.26
C ASN A 298 -12.21 -5.55 -19.42
N SER A 299 -12.00 -6.31 -18.34
CA SER A 299 -13.06 -6.67 -17.41
C SER A 299 -13.62 -5.47 -16.63
N LEU A 300 -12.78 -4.47 -16.32
CA LEU A 300 -13.19 -3.23 -15.65
C LEU A 300 -14.01 -2.36 -16.62
N VAL A 301 -13.51 -2.13 -17.83
CA VAL A 301 -14.19 -1.33 -18.86
C VAL A 301 -15.57 -1.91 -19.17
N ARG A 302 -15.66 -3.22 -19.40
CA ARG A 302 -16.95 -3.90 -19.61
C ARG A 302 -17.91 -3.74 -18.42
N CYS A 303 -17.39 -3.69 -17.20
CA CYS A 303 -18.22 -3.46 -16.02
C CYS A 303 -18.77 -2.02 -15.98
N VAL A 304 -17.96 -1.03 -16.37
CA VAL A 304 -18.38 0.38 -16.53
C VAL A 304 -19.50 0.50 -17.55
N GLU A 305 -19.32 -0.06 -18.75
CA GLU A 305 -20.31 -0.05 -19.83
C GLU A 305 -21.63 -0.71 -19.42
N LYS A 306 -21.57 -1.84 -18.70
CA LYS A 306 -22.76 -2.52 -18.15
C LYS A 306 -23.53 -1.68 -17.13
N GLN A 307 -22.94 -0.64 -16.56
CA GLN A 307 -23.64 0.31 -15.69
C GLN A 307 -24.17 1.52 -16.47
N GLY A 308 -24.09 1.52 -17.80
CA GLY A 308 -24.56 2.62 -18.66
C GLY A 308 -23.64 3.85 -18.60
N ARG A 309 -22.37 3.66 -18.23
CA ARG A 309 -21.34 4.71 -18.13
C ARG A 309 -20.22 4.41 -19.12
N SER A 310 -19.32 5.37 -19.34
CA SER A 310 -18.14 5.16 -20.19
C SER A 310 -16.84 5.60 -19.50
N VAL A 311 -15.72 5.06 -19.98
CA VAL A 311 -14.38 5.48 -19.57
C VAL A 311 -13.92 6.56 -20.54
N SER A 312 -13.69 7.76 -20.01
CA SER A 312 -13.27 8.94 -20.80
C SER A 312 -11.75 9.12 -20.86
N ALA A 313 -11.02 8.61 -19.87
CA ALA A 313 -9.56 8.59 -19.83
C ALA A 313 -9.07 7.39 -19.01
N VAL A 314 -7.88 6.90 -19.37
CA VAL A 314 -7.17 5.78 -18.72
C VAL A 314 -5.74 6.21 -18.47
N GLU A 315 -5.25 5.99 -17.26
CA GLU A 315 -3.85 6.21 -16.89
C GLU A 315 -3.35 4.99 -16.11
N TRP A 316 -2.19 4.45 -16.50
CA TRP A 316 -1.52 3.39 -15.77
C TRP A 316 -0.47 4.00 -14.86
N LEU A 317 -0.43 3.54 -13.62
CA LEU A 317 0.57 3.97 -12.64
C LEU A 317 1.51 2.80 -12.40
N ASP A 318 2.75 2.95 -12.86
CA ASP A 318 3.80 1.95 -12.67
C ASP A 318 4.59 2.25 -11.39
N CYS A 319 5.09 1.19 -10.75
CA CYS A 319 5.90 1.35 -9.55
C CYS A 319 7.20 2.11 -9.87
N HIS A 320 7.72 2.83 -8.88
CA HIS A 320 9.01 3.50 -9.00
C HIS A 320 10.16 2.49 -9.15
N GLN A 321 11.31 2.96 -9.61
CA GLN A 321 12.49 2.12 -9.90
C GLN A 321 13.05 1.39 -8.68
N ASP A 322 12.65 1.74 -7.45
CA ASP A 322 12.95 0.97 -6.26
C ASP A 322 12.23 -0.40 -6.22
N PHE A 323 11.19 -0.58 -7.04
CA PHE A 323 10.45 -1.83 -7.25
C PHE A 323 10.52 -2.28 -8.72
N PRO A 324 11.70 -2.69 -9.23
CA PRO A 324 11.86 -3.06 -10.63
C PRO A 324 11.12 -4.37 -10.98
N SER A 325 10.82 -4.57 -12.26
CA SER A 325 10.42 -5.84 -12.86
C SER A 325 11.39 -6.24 -13.99
N PHE A 326 11.38 -7.51 -14.38
CA PHE A 326 12.19 -8.01 -15.51
C PHE A 326 11.63 -7.58 -16.88
N ASP A 327 10.32 -7.39 -16.97
CA ASP A 327 9.52 -7.29 -18.20
C ASP A 327 8.47 -6.17 -18.13
N ASP A 328 8.64 -5.24 -17.18
CA ASP A 328 7.66 -4.18 -16.82
C ASP A 328 6.28 -4.71 -16.36
N ASN A 329 6.11 -6.03 -16.21
CA ASN A 329 4.90 -6.66 -15.72
C ASN A 329 4.94 -6.85 -14.20
N HIS A 330 4.88 -5.73 -13.48
CA HIS A 330 4.86 -5.74 -12.02
C HIS A 330 3.67 -6.58 -11.48
N PRO A 331 3.86 -7.33 -10.37
CA PRO A 331 2.76 -8.03 -9.71
C PRO A 331 1.60 -7.08 -9.36
N LEU A 332 1.93 -5.89 -8.87
CA LEU A 332 1.02 -4.79 -8.61
C LEU A 332 0.67 -4.04 -9.90
N LYS A 333 -0.62 -4.03 -10.23
CA LYS A 333 -1.20 -3.27 -11.35
C LYS A 333 -2.06 -2.17 -10.77
N ILE A 334 -1.85 -0.94 -11.22
CA ILE A 334 -2.64 0.22 -10.79
C ILE A 334 -3.14 0.95 -12.04
N VAL A 335 -4.46 1.08 -12.16
CA VAL A 335 -5.09 1.80 -13.28
C VAL A 335 -6.09 2.82 -12.76
N VAL A 336 -6.02 4.02 -13.32
CA VAL A 336 -6.96 5.11 -13.08
C VAL A 336 -7.95 5.15 -14.24
N LEU A 337 -9.24 5.15 -13.93
CA LEU A 337 -10.31 5.33 -14.90
C LEU A 337 -11.07 6.62 -14.58
N THR A 338 -11.16 7.54 -15.55
CA THR A 338 -12.06 8.70 -15.45
C THR A 338 -13.42 8.34 -16.02
N ILE A 339 -14.46 8.42 -15.21
CA ILE A 339 -15.78 7.88 -15.57
C ILE A 339 -16.72 9.00 -16.01
N ALA A 340 -17.22 8.93 -17.25
CA ALA A 340 -18.25 9.82 -17.77
C ALA A 340 -19.65 9.38 -17.34
#